data_AF-A0A954QR64-F1
#
_entry.id   AF-A0A954QR64-F1
#
_cell.length_a   1.000
_cell.length_b   1.000
_cell.length_c   1.000
_cell.angle_alpha   90.00
_cell.angle_beta   90.00
_cell.angle_gamma   90.00
#
_symmetry.space_group_name_H-M   'P 1'
#
loop_
_entity.id
_entity.type
_entity.pdbx_description
1 polymer ?
#
loop_
_entity_poly.entity_id
_entity_poly.type
_entity_poly.pdbx_seq_one_letter_code
_entity_poly.pdbx_strand_id
1 'polypeptide(L)'
;MSELRRRRCTLQVLFVAAVLSGLALGSADLVAAEPVNSQSGDRVHLEFFEQRVRPVLVEHCYECHSSDTEASGGLKLDSRAGWQQ
;
A
#
# COMPACT_ATOMS: atom_id res chain seq x y z
N MET A 1 -14.48 11.53 -44.33
CA MET A 1 -14.10 11.40 -42.90
C MET A 1 -14.51 10.05 -42.27
N SER A 2 -15.53 9.36 -42.79
CA SER A 2 -15.97 8.02 -42.36
C SER A 2 -14.95 6.91 -42.65
N GLU A 3 -14.30 6.93 -43.82
CA GLU A 3 -13.31 5.92 -44.25
C GLU A 3 -12.02 5.91 -43.40
N LEU A 4 -11.50 7.09 -43.03
CA LEU A 4 -10.35 7.18 -42.12
C LEU A 4 -10.71 6.68 -40.71
N ARG A 5 -11.96 6.86 -40.28
CA ARG A 5 -12.47 6.37 -39.00
C ARG A 5 -12.64 4.84 -39.01
N ARG A 6 -13.06 4.28 -40.15
CA ARG A 6 -13.17 2.82 -40.37
C ARG A 6 -11.79 2.16 -40.42
N ARG A 7 -10.81 2.78 -41.09
CA ARG A 7 -9.39 2.32 -41.12
C ARG A 7 -8.72 2.40 -39.74
N ARG A 8 -9.06 3.42 -38.95
CA ARG A 8 -8.58 3.58 -37.56
C ARG A 8 -9.18 2.50 -36.64
N CYS A 9 -10.47 2.17 -36.78
CA CYS A 9 -11.08 1.06 -36.03
C CYS A 9 -10.47 -0.29 -36.39
N THR A 10 -10.24 -0.58 -37.67
CA THR A 10 -9.66 -1.88 -38.07
C THR A 10 -8.22 -2.02 -37.59
N LEU A 11 -7.41 -0.96 -37.65
CA LEU A 11 -6.06 -0.98 -37.06
C LEU A 11 -6.09 -1.15 -35.54
N GLN A 12 -6.99 -0.46 -34.82
CA GLN A 12 -7.10 -0.59 -33.37
C GLN A 12 -7.53 -2.00 -32.94
N VAL A 13 -8.48 -2.62 -33.63
CA VAL A 13 -8.94 -3.99 -33.32
C VAL A 13 -7.83 -5.02 -33.55
N LEU A 14 -7.08 -4.89 -34.66
CA LEU A 14 -5.95 -5.77 -34.95
C LEU A 14 -4.81 -5.60 -33.92
N PHE A 15 -4.54 -4.36 -33.50
CA PHE A 15 -3.54 -4.09 -32.48
C PHE A 15 -3.92 -4.69 -31.11
N VAL A 16 -5.18 -4.51 -30.68
CA VAL A 16 -5.69 -5.10 -29.43
C VAL A 16 -5.67 -6.63 -29.48
N ALA A 17 -6.08 -7.24 -30.59
CA ALA A 17 -6.04 -8.69 -30.75
C ALA A 17 -4.61 -9.27 -30.72
N ALA A 18 -3.64 -8.57 -31.32
CA ALA A 18 -2.23 -8.96 -31.28
C ALA A 18 -1.63 -8.86 -29.86
N VAL A 19 -1.97 -7.80 -29.11
CA VAL A 19 -1.52 -7.62 -27.72
C VAL A 19 -2.11 -8.69 -26.80
N LEU A 20 -3.41 -9.01 -26.95
CA LEU A 20 -4.06 -10.08 -26.17
C LEU A 20 -3.50 -11.47 -26.47
N SER A 21 -3.10 -11.73 -27.72
CA SER A 21 -2.50 -13.01 -28.13
C SER A 21 -1.05 -13.15 -27.67
N GLY A 22 -0.32 -12.04 -27.49
CA GLY A 22 1.07 -12.03 -27.02
C GLY A 22 1.23 -12.19 -25.50
N LEU A 23 0.17 -12.00 -24.72
CA LEU A 23 0.21 -12.05 -23.24
C LEU A 23 0.30 -13.48 -22.64
N ALA A 24 0.36 -14.53 -23.48
CA ALA A 24 0.27 -15.93 -23.04
C ALA A 24 1.63 -16.65 -22.83
N LEU A 25 2.79 -15.97 -23.00
CA LEU A 25 4.12 -16.60 -22.85
C LEU A 25 5.08 -15.88 -21.87
N GLY A 26 4.58 -15.08 -20.92
CA GLY A 26 5.41 -14.30 -19.99
C GLY A 26 5.64 -14.93 -18.61
N SER A 27 6.85 -15.47 -18.40
CA SER A 27 7.62 -15.62 -17.14
C SER A 27 6.95 -16.19 -15.89
N ALA A 28 7.18 -17.48 -15.65
CA ALA A 28 7.18 -18.04 -14.30
C ALA A 28 8.53 -17.69 -13.62
N ASP A 29 8.63 -16.47 -13.07
CA ASP A 29 9.66 -16.15 -12.10
C ASP A 29 9.22 -16.70 -10.73
N LEU A 30 9.69 -17.90 -10.40
CA LEU A 30 9.59 -18.43 -9.04
C LEU A 30 10.67 -17.73 -8.19
N VAL A 31 10.38 -16.49 -7.77
CA VAL A 31 11.13 -15.84 -6.71
C VAL A 31 10.96 -16.68 -5.45
N ALA A 32 12.03 -17.36 -5.06
CA ALA A 32 12.17 -17.89 -3.72
C ALA A 32 12.19 -16.68 -2.77
N ALA A 33 11.11 -16.52 -2.00
CA ALA A 33 11.05 -15.52 -0.95
C ALA A 33 11.96 -15.98 0.21
N GLU A 34 13.21 -15.55 0.19
CA GLU A 34 14.09 -15.63 1.34
C GLU A 34 13.49 -14.76 2.46
N PRO A 35 13.29 -15.27 3.69
CA PRO A 35 12.82 -14.45 4.80
C PRO A 35 13.92 -13.44 5.17
N VAL A 36 13.74 -12.19 4.77
CA VAL A 36 14.59 -11.08 5.22
C VAL A 36 14.41 -10.95 6.74
N ASN A 37 15.38 -11.44 7.49
CA ASN A 37 15.43 -11.34 8.93
C ASN A 37 15.89 -9.93 9.35
N SER A 38 14.95 -8.97 9.37
CA SER A 38 15.17 -7.56 9.73
C SER A 38 15.33 -7.30 11.25
N GLN A 39 15.63 -8.32 12.05
CA GLN A 39 15.55 -8.23 13.52
C GLN A 39 16.51 -7.21 14.17
N SER A 40 17.63 -6.85 13.54
CA SER A 40 18.56 -5.88 14.14
C SER A 40 18.12 -4.42 13.93
N GLY A 41 17.48 -4.11 12.81
CA GLY A 41 16.99 -2.75 12.53
C GLY A 41 15.74 -2.45 13.36
N ASP A 42 14.78 -3.39 13.41
CA ASP A 42 13.51 -3.18 14.08
C ASP A 42 13.65 -2.90 15.59
N ARG A 43 14.64 -3.50 16.26
CA ARG A 43 14.87 -3.25 17.70
C ARG A 43 15.32 -1.82 17.99
N VAL A 44 16.24 -1.29 17.18
CA VAL A 44 16.73 0.10 17.31
C VAL A 44 15.60 1.09 16.99
N HIS A 45 14.79 0.79 15.96
CA HIS A 45 13.66 1.62 15.58
C HIS A 45 12.55 1.62 16.64
N LEU A 46 12.29 0.46 17.26
CA LEU A 46 11.34 0.34 18.36
C LEU A 46 11.80 1.11 19.58
N GLU A 47 13.07 0.99 19.98
CA GLU A 47 13.61 1.73 21.12
C GLU A 47 13.52 3.24 20.91
N PHE A 48 13.85 3.72 19.70
CA PHE A 48 13.66 5.12 19.34
C PHE A 48 12.19 5.55 19.43
N PHE A 49 11.26 4.73 18.90
CA PHE A 49 9.84 5.02 18.97
C PHE A 49 9.35 5.14 20.42
N GLU A 50 9.71 4.19 21.28
CA GLU A 50 9.31 4.17 22.68
C GLU A 50 9.92 5.33 23.49
N GLN A 51 11.18 5.69 23.24
CA GLN A 51 11.88 6.75 23.98
C GLN A 51 11.59 8.16 23.47
N ARG A 52 11.28 8.33 22.17
CA ARG A 52 11.17 9.65 21.54
C ARG A 52 9.79 9.97 21.01
N VAL A 53 9.10 9.00 20.43
CA VAL A 53 7.82 9.25 19.73
C VAL A 53 6.64 9.04 20.67
N ARG A 54 6.59 7.92 21.40
CA ARG A 54 5.48 7.60 22.30
C ARG A 54 5.22 8.68 23.36
N PRO A 55 6.23 9.28 24.02
CA PRO A 55 5.96 10.32 25.03
C PRO A 55 5.21 11.52 24.46
N VAL A 56 5.55 11.95 23.24
CA VAL A 56 4.88 13.06 22.55
C VAL A 56 3.42 12.71 22.25
N LEU A 57 3.15 11.47 21.80
CA LEU A 57 1.78 11.02 21.53
C LEU A 57 0.93 10.96 22.80
N VAL A 58 1.53 10.50 23.91
CA VAL A 58 0.86 10.46 25.22
C VAL A 58 0.53 11.88 25.70
N GLU A 59 1.47 12.81 25.61
CA GLU A 59 1.32 14.17 26.12
C GLU A 59 0.37 15.03 25.29
N HIS A 60 0.34 14.85 23.95
CA HIS A 60 -0.35 15.79 23.06
C HIS A 60 -1.49 15.19 22.25
N CYS A 61 -1.64 13.86 22.20
CA CYS A 61 -2.60 13.22 21.29
C CYS A 61 -3.56 12.27 22.00
N TYR A 62 -3.09 11.50 22.97
CA TYR A 62 -3.90 10.46 23.61
C TYR A 62 -5.06 11.01 24.44
N GLU A 63 -5.01 12.27 24.86
CA GLU A 63 -6.15 12.93 25.51
C GLU A 63 -7.43 12.83 24.66
N CYS A 64 -7.31 13.03 23.34
CA CYS A 64 -8.45 13.06 22.41
C CYS A 64 -8.48 11.90 21.41
N HIS A 65 -7.40 11.13 21.26
CA HIS A 65 -7.25 10.08 20.23
C HIS A 65 -6.78 8.73 20.79
N SER A 66 -7.04 8.46 22.07
CA SER A 66 -6.81 7.15 22.68
C SER A 66 -8.01 6.22 22.47
N SER A 67 -7.79 4.92 22.61
CA SER A 67 -8.84 3.92 22.65
C SER A 67 -9.65 3.98 23.94
N ASP A 68 -9.05 4.49 25.02
CA ASP A 68 -9.65 4.69 26.35
C ASP A 68 -10.48 5.97 26.45
N THR A 69 -10.40 6.86 25.47
CA THR A 69 -11.16 8.11 25.41
C THR A 69 -12.14 8.11 24.23
N GLU A 70 -13.13 8.99 24.27
CA GLU A 70 -14.00 9.23 23.12
C GLU A 70 -13.18 9.89 22.00
N ALA A 71 -12.71 9.06 21.08
CA ALA A 71 -11.82 9.44 20.00
C ALA A 71 -12.44 10.56 19.15
N SER A 72 -11.90 11.76 19.29
CA SER A 72 -12.32 12.93 18.53
C SER A 72 -12.10 12.67 17.04
N GLY A 73 -13.15 12.83 16.23
CA GLY A 73 -13.09 12.55 14.79
C GLY A 73 -12.90 11.09 14.41
N GLY A 74 -13.13 10.13 15.33
CA GLY A 74 -13.11 8.69 15.03
C GLY A 74 -11.71 8.07 14.86
N LEU A 75 -10.65 8.81 15.14
CA LEU A 75 -9.26 8.33 15.01
C LEU A 75 -8.69 7.84 16.34
N LYS A 76 -8.24 6.58 16.38
CA LYS A 76 -7.58 5.94 17.54
C LYS A 76 -6.12 5.62 17.22
N LEU A 77 -5.17 6.35 17.82
CA LEU A 77 -3.75 6.26 17.48
C LEU A 77 -2.98 5.12 18.16
N ASP A 78 -3.55 4.56 19.22
CA ASP A 78 -3.00 3.49 20.05
C ASP A 78 -3.50 2.08 19.64
N SER A 79 -4.48 2.02 18.75
CA SER A 79 -5.08 0.76 18.28
C SER A 79 -4.72 0.49 16.83
N ARG A 80 -4.40 -0.76 16.49
CA ARG A 80 -4.15 -1.16 15.10
C ARG A 80 -5.35 -0.89 14.20
N ALA A 81 -6.55 -1.16 14.69
CA ALA A 81 -7.79 -0.93 13.94
C ALA A 81 -7.95 0.54 13.53
N GLY A 82 -7.55 1.47 14.40
CA GLY A 82 -7.57 2.91 14.10
C GLY A 82 -6.65 3.34 12.96
N TRP A 83 -5.64 2.54 12.61
CA TRP A 83 -4.74 2.79 11.47
C TRP A 83 -5.15 2.06 10.18
N GLN A 84 -6.13 1.18 10.25
CA GLN A 84 -6.56 0.32 9.13
C GLN A 84 -7.93 0.72 8.54
N GLN A 85 -8.35 1.95 8.80
CA GLN A 85 -9.65 2.50 8.38
C GLN A 85 -9.70 2.81 6.89
#